data_AF-A0A936AYN8-F1
#
_entry.id   AF-A0A936AYN8-F1
#
_cell.length_a   1.000
_cell.length_b   1.000
_cell.length_c   1.000
_cell.angle_alpha   90.00
_cell.angle_beta   90.00
_cell.angle_gamma   90.00
#
_symmetry.space_group_name_H-M   'P 1'
#
loop_
_entity.id
_entity.type
_entity.pdbx_description
1 polymer ?
#
loop_
_entity_poly.entity_id
_entity_poly.type
_entity_poly.pdbx_seq_one_letter_code
_entity_poly.pdbx_strand_id
1 'polypeptide(L)'
;MILPGISPAERRAEHHVPRTVQNPHINFTFNTYGFLLALAFITGLYVMGRLAASDGQDKQKVYDLGLWVLAASLIGSKLLMIVTEWDSFYRDNPRQIFSLDFFRSGGVFYGGFLGAVIASVIVMKIYKLPWWRTADAFAPGIAIGQAIGRLGCFSAGCCWGKPTSAGAASISAKRDTK
;
A
#
# COMPACT_ATOMS: atom_id res chain seq x y z
N MET A 1 -11.27 25.29 15.23
CA MET A 1 -12.56 25.56 14.58
C MET A 1 -13.11 24.22 14.10
N ILE A 2 -14.27 23.82 14.62
CA ILE A 2 -14.76 22.44 14.70
C ILE A 2 -15.53 22.11 13.42
N LEU A 3 -15.14 21.05 12.70
CA LEU A 3 -15.99 20.44 11.65
C LEU A 3 -16.92 19.39 12.30
N PRO A 4 -18.25 19.52 12.17
CA PRO A 4 -19.20 18.55 12.73
C PRO A 4 -19.30 17.34 11.80
N GLY A 5 -19.14 16.12 12.33
CA GLY A 5 -19.46 14.88 11.59
C GLY A 5 -18.39 13.79 11.60
N ILE A 6 -17.23 14.02 12.21
CA ILE A 6 -16.14 13.01 12.22
C ILE A 6 -16.38 11.99 13.34
N SER A 7 -16.57 10.72 12.95
CA SER A 7 -16.69 9.56 13.85
C SER A 7 -15.52 9.50 14.86
N PRO A 8 -15.72 9.04 16.12
CA PRO A 8 -14.64 8.89 17.10
C PRO A 8 -13.44 8.06 16.62
N ALA A 9 -13.64 7.18 15.63
CA ALA A 9 -12.59 6.37 15.01
C ALA A 9 -11.63 7.21 14.12
N GLU A 10 -12.15 8.25 13.47
CA GLU A 10 -11.43 9.05 12.49
C GLU A 10 -10.59 10.15 13.15
N ARG A 11 -11.02 10.65 14.33
CA ARG A 11 -10.18 11.47 15.23
C ARG A 11 -8.92 10.76 15.76
N ARG A 12 -8.91 9.42 15.80
CA ARG A 12 -7.76 8.64 16.27
C ARG A 12 -6.72 8.42 15.15
N ALA A 13 -7.12 8.56 13.89
CA ALA A 13 -6.25 8.43 12.73
C ALA A 13 -5.40 9.69 12.47
N GLU A 14 -5.89 10.89 12.81
CA GLU A 14 -5.10 12.14 12.67
C GLU A 14 -3.87 12.18 13.60
N HIS A 15 -3.90 11.50 14.74
CA HIS A 15 -2.82 11.52 15.73
C HIS A 15 -1.61 10.64 15.37
N HIS A 16 -1.69 9.78 14.34
CA HIS A 16 -0.63 8.85 13.95
C HIS A 16 0.10 9.23 12.65
N VAL A 17 -0.20 10.39 12.07
CA VAL A 17 0.60 10.89 10.94
C VAL A 17 1.93 11.39 11.49
N PRO A 18 3.07 10.75 11.18
CA PRO A 18 4.37 11.28 11.55
C PRO A 18 4.49 12.65 10.90
N ARG A 19 4.77 13.68 11.72
CA ARG A 19 4.97 15.03 11.19
C ARG A 19 6.09 14.98 10.16
N THR A 20 5.73 15.33 8.93
CA THR A 20 6.67 15.62 7.85
C THR A 20 7.69 16.65 8.34
N VAL A 21 8.91 16.57 7.81
CA VAL A 21 9.95 17.59 8.03
C VAL A 21 9.46 18.89 7.40
N GLN A 22 8.75 19.70 8.17
CA GLN A 22 8.18 20.96 7.72
C GLN A 22 9.23 22.06 7.89
N ASN A 23 9.98 22.32 6.83
CA ASN A 23 10.88 23.47 6.76
C ASN A 23 10.03 24.74 6.48
N PRO A 24 10.11 25.83 7.27
CA PRO A 24 9.18 26.96 7.19
C PRO A 24 9.17 27.73 5.86
N HIS A 25 10.14 27.48 4.97
CA HIS A 25 10.33 28.25 3.74
C HIS A 25 9.90 27.52 2.44
N ILE A 26 9.56 26.23 2.51
CA ILE A 26 9.20 25.41 1.34
C ILE A 26 8.03 24.48 1.70
N ASN A 27 6.83 24.83 1.23
CA ASN A 27 5.58 24.07 1.45
C ASN A 27 5.49 22.83 0.53
N PHE A 28 6.47 21.92 0.61
CA PHE A 28 6.43 20.63 -0.08
C PHE A 28 6.46 19.50 0.95
N THR A 29 5.32 18.84 1.16
CA THR A 29 5.24 17.66 2.04
C THR A 29 5.71 16.42 1.29
N PHE A 30 6.95 15.99 1.54
CA PHE A 30 7.46 14.72 0.99
C PHE A 30 6.95 13.53 1.80
N ASN A 31 6.05 12.74 1.22
CA ASN A 31 5.58 11.49 1.82
C ASN A 31 6.64 10.40 1.60
N THR A 32 7.53 10.22 2.58
CA THR A 32 8.57 9.16 2.58
C THR A 32 7.99 7.77 2.38
N TYR A 33 6.79 7.51 2.91
CA TYR A 33 6.06 6.26 2.71
C TYR A 33 5.75 5.98 1.22
N GLY A 34 5.17 6.96 0.52
CA GLY A 34 4.83 6.81 -0.89
C GLY A 34 6.06 6.66 -1.78
N PHE A 35 7.13 7.39 -1.46
CA PHE A 35 8.40 7.26 -2.17
C PHE A 35 9.01 5.86 -2.02
N LEU A 36 9.04 5.32 -0.79
CA LEU A 36 9.55 3.97 -0.53
C LEU A 36 8.67 2.89 -1.17
N LEU A 37 7.35 3.07 -1.20
CA LEU A 37 6.45 2.17 -1.94
C LEU A 37 6.72 2.18 -3.45
N ALA A 38 6.94 3.35 -4.04
CA ALA A 38 7.27 3.44 -5.46
C ALA A 38 8.61 2.73 -5.75
N LEU A 39 9.61 2.94 -4.89
CA LEU A 39 10.91 2.24 -4.99
C LEU A 39 10.75 0.73 -4.82
N ALA A 40 9.92 0.27 -3.89
CA ALA A 40 9.61 -1.13 -3.67
C ALA A 40 9.00 -1.78 -4.92
N PHE A 41 8.06 -1.08 -5.56
CA PHE A 41 7.43 -1.57 -6.79
C PHE A 41 8.44 -1.65 -7.95
N ILE A 42 9.24 -0.60 -8.17
CA ILE A 42 10.23 -0.57 -9.25
C ILE A 42 11.28 -1.66 -9.07
N THR A 43 11.83 -1.79 -7.86
CA THR A 43 12.86 -2.80 -7.55
C THR A 43 12.29 -4.22 -7.64
N GLY A 44 11.08 -4.44 -7.12
CA GLY A 44 10.37 -5.71 -7.24
C GLY A 44 10.13 -6.09 -8.71
N LEU A 45 9.59 -5.18 -9.51
CA LEU A 45 9.34 -5.42 -10.94
C LEU A 45 10.64 -5.71 -11.69
N TYR A 46 11.71 -4.95 -11.42
CA TYR A 46 13.03 -5.17 -12.02
C TYR A 46 13.55 -6.59 -11.76
N VAL A 47 13.49 -7.06 -10.51
CA VAL A 47 13.93 -8.40 -10.11
C VAL A 47 13.07 -9.48 -10.75
N MET A 48 11.75 -9.32 -10.74
CA MET A 48 10.81 -10.25 -11.39
C MET A 48 11.11 -10.39 -12.89
N GLY A 49 11.30 -9.27 -13.60
CA GLY A 49 11.62 -9.31 -15.03
C GLY A 49 13.00 -9.90 -15.34
N ARG A 50 13.98 -9.73 -14.45
CA ARG A 50 15.30 -10.37 -14.56
C ARG A 50 15.19 -11.90 -14.40
N LEU A 51 14.45 -12.36 -13.41
CA LEU A 51 14.29 -13.78 -13.12
C LEU A 51 13.41 -14.49 -14.16
N ALA A 52 12.34 -13.82 -14.61
CA ALA A 52 11.52 -14.31 -15.70
C ALA A 52 12.33 -14.47 -17.01
N ALA A 53 13.23 -13.53 -17.30
CA ALA A 53 14.09 -13.62 -18.47
C ALA A 53 15.10 -14.79 -18.38
N SER A 54 15.63 -15.10 -17.19
CA SER A 54 16.49 -16.29 -17.02
C SER A 54 15.73 -17.60 -17.20
N ASP A 55 14.42 -17.60 -16.93
CA ASP A 55 13.56 -18.77 -17.10
C ASP A 55 12.98 -18.91 -18.53
N GLY A 56 13.45 -18.08 -19.46
CA GLY A 56 13.02 -18.07 -20.86
C GLY A 56 11.64 -17.45 -21.10
N GLN A 57 11.11 -16.70 -20.13
CA GLN A 57 9.84 -15.99 -20.28
C GLN A 57 10.04 -14.61 -20.92
N ASP A 58 8.99 -14.13 -21.58
CA ASP A 58 8.98 -12.80 -22.17
C ASP A 58 8.92 -11.74 -21.08
N LYS A 59 9.99 -10.96 -20.97
CA LYS A 59 10.15 -9.88 -20.00
C LYS A 59 9.07 -8.80 -20.13
N GLN A 60 8.61 -8.50 -21.35
CA GLN A 60 7.56 -7.49 -21.56
C GLN A 60 6.24 -7.97 -20.97
N LYS A 61 5.87 -9.23 -21.20
CA LYS A 61 4.65 -9.82 -20.63
C LYS A 61 4.66 -9.83 -19.10
N VAL A 62 5.81 -10.04 -18.48
CA VAL A 62 5.96 -9.98 -17.02
C VAL A 62 5.83 -8.56 -16.48
N TYR A 63 6.37 -7.57 -17.18
CA TYR A 63 6.17 -6.16 -16.83
C TYR A 63 4.71 -5.73 -16.98
N ASP A 64 4.08 -6.11 -18.09
CA ASP A 64 2.65 -5.86 -18.31
C ASP A 64 1.81 -6.51 -17.21
N LEU A 65 2.11 -7.76 -16.85
CA LEU A 65 1.45 -8.46 -15.75
C LEU A 65 1.58 -7.68 -14.43
N GLY A 66 2.78 -7.21 -14.08
CA GLY A 66 3.01 -6.43 -12.87
C GLY A 66 2.23 -5.10 -12.86
N LEU A 67 2.14 -4.42 -14.00
CA LEU A 67 1.36 -3.18 -14.14
C LEU A 67 -0.15 -3.41 -14.06
N TRP A 68 -0.65 -4.48 -14.69
CA TRP A 68 -2.05 -4.88 -14.58
C TRP A 68 -2.43 -5.26 -13.15
N VAL A 69 -1.55 -6.00 -12.46
CA VAL A 69 -1.73 -6.34 -11.04
C VAL A 69 -1.76 -5.09 -10.19
N LEU A 70 -0.85 -4.12 -10.40
CA LEU A 70 -0.86 -2.85 -9.68
C LEU A 70 -2.16 -2.07 -9.89
N ALA A 71 -2.60 -1.92 -11.13
CA ALA A 71 -3.83 -1.20 -11.48
C ALA A 71 -5.05 -1.87 -10.83
N ALA A 72 -5.18 -3.19 -10.97
CA ALA A 72 -6.26 -3.95 -10.36
C ALA A 72 -6.22 -3.93 -8.82
N SER A 73 -5.03 -3.87 -8.21
CA SER A 73 -4.88 -3.72 -6.76
C SER A 73 -5.39 -2.36 -6.28
N LEU A 74 -5.07 -1.29 -7.00
CA LEU A 74 -5.56 0.05 -6.66
C LEU A 74 -7.09 0.11 -6.74
N ILE A 75 -7.65 -0.39 -7.84
CA ILE A 75 -9.10 -0.45 -8.06
C ILE A 75 -9.77 -1.34 -7.01
N GLY A 76 -9.24 -2.54 -6.77
CA GLY A 76 -9.77 -3.48 -5.78
C GLY A 76 -9.75 -2.92 -4.36
N SER A 77 -8.70 -2.18 -3.99
CA SER A 77 -8.63 -1.53 -2.66
C SER A 77 -9.74 -0.51 -2.45
N LYS A 78 -10.09 0.24 -3.50
CA LYS A 78 -11.15 1.25 -3.48
C LYS A 78 -12.54 0.63 -3.55
N LEU A 79 -12.73 -0.42 -4.36
CA LEU A 79 -13.99 -1.15 -4.42
C LEU A 79 -14.34 -1.77 -3.07
N LEU A 80 -13.38 -2.41 -2.40
CA LEU A 80 -13.66 -3.00 -1.09
C LEU A 80 -13.91 -1.94 -0.01
N MET A 81 -13.21 -0.79 -0.08
CA MET A 81 -13.50 0.37 0.77
C MET A 81 -14.97 0.79 0.65
N ILE A 82 -15.47 0.98 -0.59
CA ILE A 82 -16.88 1.30 -0.83
C ILE A 82 -17.82 0.26 -0.23
N VAL A 83 -17.53 -1.04 -0.38
CA VAL A 83 -18.36 -2.12 0.16
C VAL A 83 -18.34 -2.13 1.68
N THR A 84 -17.19 -1.87 2.31
CA THR A 84 -17.03 -1.96 3.76
C THR A 84 -17.66 -0.76 4.47
N GLU A 85 -17.53 0.44 3.89
CA GLU A 85 -18.18 1.66 4.40
C GLU A 85 -19.59 1.88 3.84
N TRP A 86 -20.12 0.94 3.06
CA TRP A 86 -21.44 1.05 2.43
C TRP A 86 -22.55 1.29 3.46
N ASP A 87 -22.58 0.46 4.51
CA ASP A 87 -23.62 0.53 5.55
C ASP A 87 -23.47 1.73 6.49
N SER A 88 -22.25 2.25 6.67
CA SER A 88 -21.97 3.29 7.67
C SER A 88 -21.93 4.71 7.11
N PHE A 89 -21.59 4.90 5.83
CA PHE A 89 -21.30 6.24 5.28
C PHE A 89 -21.98 6.51 3.94
N TYR A 90 -22.05 5.50 3.04
CA TYR A 90 -22.54 5.73 1.68
C TYR A 90 -24.05 5.55 1.50
N ARG A 91 -24.73 4.95 2.48
CA ARG A 91 -26.19 4.72 2.46
C ARG A 91 -27.00 6.02 2.46
N ASP A 92 -26.51 7.05 3.17
CA ASP A 92 -27.22 8.32 3.34
C ASP A 92 -26.81 9.39 2.32
N ASN A 93 -25.62 9.29 1.71
CA ASN A 93 -25.13 10.26 0.73
C ASN A 93 -24.26 9.62 -0.38
N PRO A 94 -24.87 9.04 -1.44
CA PRO A 94 -24.12 8.38 -2.52
C PRO A 94 -23.22 9.32 -3.35
N ARG A 95 -23.37 10.64 -3.21
CA ARG A 95 -22.53 11.64 -3.92
C ARG A 95 -21.11 11.76 -3.34
N GLN A 96 -20.84 11.24 -2.14
CA GLN A 96 -19.49 11.28 -1.55
C GLN A 96 -18.52 10.27 -2.18
N ILE A 97 -19.02 9.29 -2.95
CA ILE A 97 -18.19 8.31 -3.69
C ILE A 97 -17.29 9.01 -4.74
N PHE A 98 -17.72 10.17 -5.26
CA PHE A 98 -16.97 10.98 -6.23
C PHE A 98 -16.27 12.19 -5.60
N SER A 99 -16.20 12.28 -4.27
CA SER A 99 -15.53 13.40 -3.60
C SER A 99 -14.00 13.34 -3.78
N LEU A 100 -13.34 14.51 -3.79
CA LEU A 100 -11.88 14.58 -3.80
C LEU A 100 -11.24 13.88 -2.59
N ASP A 101 -11.95 13.81 -1.47
CA ASP A 101 -11.52 13.11 -0.26
C ASP A 101 -11.47 11.59 -0.46
N PHE A 102 -12.37 11.02 -1.28
CA PHE A 102 -12.30 9.61 -1.65
C PHE A 102 -11.01 9.27 -2.41
N PHE A 103 -10.51 10.17 -3.26
CA PHE A 103 -9.25 9.95 -3.97
C PHE A 103 -8.02 10.15 -3.06
N ARG A 104 -8.12 11.03 -2.05
CA ARG A 104 -7.06 11.24 -1.06
C ARG A 104 -7.02 10.20 0.05
N SER A 105 -8.13 9.49 0.31
CA SER A 105 -8.19 8.50 1.37
C SER A 105 -7.33 7.26 1.05
N GLY A 106 -6.76 6.66 2.10
CA GLY A 106 -6.09 5.36 1.98
C GLY A 106 -7.09 4.25 1.64
N GLY A 107 -6.72 3.33 0.76
CA GLY A 107 -7.56 2.18 0.40
C GLY A 107 -7.43 1.00 1.37
N VAL A 108 -8.35 0.04 1.29
CA VAL A 108 -8.33 -1.17 2.11
C VAL A 108 -7.36 -2.20 1.52
N PHE A 109 -6.37 -2.64 2.31
CA PHE A 109 -5.33 -3.58 1.86
C PHE A 109 -5.91 -4.89 1.32
N TYR A 110 -6.90 -5.48 2.01
CA TYR A 110 -7.53 -6.74 1.60
C TYR A 110 -8.18 -6.64 0.22
N GLY A 111 -8.75 -5.49 -0.13
CA GLY A 111 -9.36 -5.25 -1.44
C GLY A 111 -8.30 -5.22 -2.54
N GLY A 112 -7.15 -4.60 -2.24
CA GLY A 112 -6.02 -4.59 -3.16
C GLY A 112 -5.41 -5.96 -3.35
N PHE A 113 -5.25 -6.73 -2.27
CA PHE A 113 -4.76 -8.11 -2.35
C PHE A 113 -5.69 -9.00 -3.18
N LEU A 114 -7.00 -8.93 -2.98
CA LEU A 114 -7.97 -9.70 -3.76
C LEU A 114 -7.94 -9.29 -5.25
N GLY A 115 -7.87 -7.99 -5.54
CA GLY A 115 -7.70 -7.48 -6.90
C GLY A 115 -6.41 -7.96 -7.57
N ALA A 116 -5.30 -7.99 -6.82
CA ALA A 116 -4.02 -8.50 -7.29
C ALA A 116 -4.11 -9.97 -7.71
N VAL A 117 -4.70 -10.81 -6.86
CA VAL A 117 -4.84 -12.26 -7.12
C VAL A 117 -5.70 -12.48 -8.36
N ILE A 118 -6.87 -11.85 -8.45
CA ILE A 118 -7.78 -11.99 -9.59
C ILE A 118 -7.10 -11.55 -10.90
N ALA A 119 -6.46 -10.37 -10.90
CA ALA A 119 -5.77 -9.87 -12.08
C ALA A 119 -4.60 -10.76 -12.49
N SER A 120 -3.82 -11.26 -11.52
CA SER A 120 -2.72 -12.17 -11.80
C SER A 120 -3.22 -13.43 -12.53
N VAL A 121 -4.33 -14.01 -12.07
CA VAL A 121 -4.93 -15.21 -12.68
C VAL A 121 -5.41 -14.95 -14.11
N ILE A 122 -6.16 -13.86 -14.30
CA ILE A 122 -6.75 -13.51 -15.60
C ILE A 122 -5.65 -13.20 -16.62
N VAL A 123 -4.69 -12.36 -16.26
CA VAL A 123 -3.65 -11.88 -17.17
C VAL A 123 -2.65 -12.99 -17.51
N MET A 124 -2.28 -13.84 -16.55
CA MET A 124 -1.46 -15.03 -16.84
C MET A 124 -2.14 -15.97 -17.84
N LYS A 125 -3.48 -16.12 -17.75
CA LYS A 125 -4.26 -16.94 -18.68
C LYS A 125 -4.34 -16.32 -20.08
N ILE A 126 -4.49 -14.99 -20.18
CA ILE A 126 -4.50 -14.25 -21.44
C ILE A 126 -3.14 -14.36 -22.15
N TYR A 127 -2.05 -14.14 -21.41
CA TYR A 127 -0.69 -14.18 -21.96
C TYR A 127 -0.10 -15.59 -22.12
N LYS A 128 -0.85 -16.62 -21.71
CA LYS A 128 -0.45 -18.04 -21.73
C LYS A 128 0.91 -18.28 -21.04
N LEU A 129 1.13 -17.58 -19.93
CA LEU A 129 2.37 -17.73 -19.15
C LEU A 129 2.32 -19.01 -18.30
N PRO A 130 3.45 -19.72 -18.12
CA PRO A 130 3.52 -20.88 -17.25
C PRO A 130 3.29 -20.46 -15.79
N TRP A 131 2.19 -20.92 -15.19
CA TRP A 131 1.75 -20.54 -13.84
C TRP A 131 2.85 -20.65 -12.79
N TRP A 132 3.48 -21.83 -12.70
CA TRP A 132 4.50 -22.14 -11.69
C TRP A 132 5.76 -21.29 -11.84
N ARG A 133 6.31 -21.20 -13.05
CA ARG A 133 7.50 -20.37 -13.29
C ARG A 133 7.23 -18.89 -13.08
N THR A 134 6.02 -18.43 -13.40
CA THR A 134 5.63 -17.04 -13.13
C THR A 134 5.53 -16.80 -11.63
N ALA A 135 4.88 -17.70 -10.88
CA ALA A 135 4.80 -17.60 -9.42
C ALA A 135 6.19 -17.61 -8.75
N ASP A 136 7.09 -18.49 -9.20
CA ASP A 136 8.47 -18.57 -8.71
C ASP A 136 9.26 -17.29 -9.00
N ALA A 137 9.08 -16.70 -10.19
CA ALA A 137 9.70 -15.42 -10.55
C ALA A 137 9.15 -14.24 -9.71
N PHE A 138 7.89 -14.29 -9.31
CA PHE A 138 7.23 -13.24 -8.51
C PHE A 138 7.56 -13.32 -7.02
N ALA A 139 7.79 -14.52 -6.47
CA ALA A 139 8.10 -14.74 -5.06
C ALA A 139 9.21 -13.80 -4.49
N PRO A 140 10.41 -13.69 -5.10
CA PRO A 140 11.45 -12.80 -4.59
C PRO A 140 11.08 -11.33 -4.72
N GLY A 141 10.38 -10.95 -5.79
CA GLY A 141 9.92 -9.57 -5.97
C GLY A 141 8.89 -9.15 -4.90
N ILE A 142 7.98 -10.05 -4.52
CA ILE A 142 7.03 -9.83 -3.42
C ILE A 142 7.76 -9.71 -2.08
N ALA A 143 8.76 -10.56 -1.83
CA ALA A 143 9.56 -10.50 -0.61
C ALA A 143 10.30 -9.17 -0.45
N ILE A 144 10.93 -8.69 -1.52
CA ILE A 144 11.59 -7.36 -1.55
C ILE A 144 10.57 -6.24 -1.33
N GLY A 145 9.41 -6.33 -2.00
CA GLY A 145 8.32 -5.38 -1.83
C GLY A 145 7.84 -5.27 -0.37
N GLN A 146 7.66 -6.41 0.30
CA GLN A 146 7.29 -6.45 1.72
C GLN A 146 8.39 -5.91 2.65
N ALA A 147 9.66 -6.23 2.38
CA ALA A 147 10.77 -5.73 3.17
C ALA A 147 10.86 -4.20 3.10
N ILE A 148 10.82 -3.62 1.90
CA ILE A 148 10.87 -2.16 1.70
C ILE A 148 9.57 -1.52 2.23
N GLY A 149 8.41 -2.15 2.05
CA GLY A 149 7.16 -1.69 2.62
C GLY A 149 7.21 -1.55 4.14
N ARG A 150 7.84 -2.50 4.84
CA ARG A 150 8.05 -2.43 6.30
C ARG A 150 8.99 -1.31 6.71
N LEU A 151 10.05 -1.04 5.94
CA LEU A 151 10.90 0.14 6.13
C LEU A 151 10.10 1.44 5.91
N GLY A 152 9.16 1.43 4.97
CA GLY A 152 8.16 2.48 4.78
C GLY A 152 7.31 2.71 6.02
N CYS A 153 6.72 1.65 6.58
CA CYS A 153 5.90 1.74 7.80
C CYS A 153 6.71 2.21 9.03
N PHE A 154 7.98 1.81 9.13
CA PHE A 154 8.89 2.26 10.17
C PHE A 154 9.19 3.76 10.04
N SER A 155 9.54 4.22 8.83
CA SER A 155 9.75 5.63 8.52
C SER A 155 8.48 6.46 8.71
N ALA A 156 7.33 5.84 8.48
CA ALA A 156 6.01 6.45 8.66
C ALA A 156 5.52 6.42 10.11
N GLY A 157 6.30 5.95 11.08
CA GLY A 157 5.90 6.06 12.47
C GLY A 157 4.86 5.03 12.95
N CYS A 158 4.32 4.18 12.07
CA CYS A 158 3.11 3.41 12.37
C CYS A 158 3.35 2.06 13.05
N CYS A 159 4.56 1.49 12.96
CA CYS A 159 4.84 0.11 13.37
C CYS A 159 6.21 -0.05 14.06
N TRP A 160 6.36 0.50 15.28
CA TRP A 160 7.62 0.42 16.06
C TRP A 160 7.74 -0.82 16.95
N GLY A 161 6.74 -1.69 16.95
CA GLY A 161 6.71 -2.87 17.82
C GLY A 161 6.33 -2.53 19.27
N LYS A 162 6.54 -3.48 20.17
CA LYS A 162 6.22 -3.33 21.60
C LYS A 162 7.45 -2.78 22.35
N PRO A 163 7.26 -1.86 23.31
CA PRO A 163 8.36 -1.40 24.15
C PRO A 163 8.93 -2.59 24.92
N THR A 164 10.25 -2.75 24.87
CA THR A 164 10.96 -3.80 25.60
C THR A 164 12.11 -3.19 26.39
N SER A 165 12.40 -3.77 27.56
CA SER A 165 13.43 -3.30 28.49
C SER A 165 14.80 -3.96 28.26
N ALA A 166 14.95 -4.78 27.23
CA ALA A 166 16.23 -5.37 26.84
C ALA A 166 17.11 -4.33 26.10
N GLY A 167 18.37 -4.17 26.57
CA GLY A 167 19.29 -3.08 26.21
C GLY A 167 19.69 -2.92 24.74
N ALA A 168 19.27 -3.82 23.84
CA ALA A 168 19.51 -3.69 22.40
C ALA A 168 18.34 -3.02 21.62
N ALA A 169 17.18 -2.84 22.26
CA ALA A 169 15.97 -2.28 21.64
C ALA A 169 15.27 -1.27 22.56
N SER A 170 16.02 -0.31 23.10
CA SER A 170 15.44 0.85 23.77
C SER A 170 14.93 1.85 22.73
N ILE A 171 13.92 1.46 21.96
CA ILE A 171 13.11 2.45 21.25
C ILE A 171 12.22 3.08 22.31
N SER A 172 12.70 4.23 22.81
CA SER A 172 12.05 5.04 23.82
C SER A 172 10.60 5.27 23.41
N ALA A 173 9.68 4.49 24.00
CA ALA A 173 8.26 4.78 23.98
C ALA A 173 8.10 6.18 24.53
N LYS A 174 7.85 7.15 23.65
CA LYS A 174 7.42 8.46 24.08
C LYS A 174 6.07 8.22 24.76
N ARG A 175 6.13 8.31 26.08
CA ARG A 175 5.04 8.16 27.02
C ARG A 175 4.01 9.24 26.68
N ASP A 176 3.02 8.91 25.85
CA ASP A 176 1.82 9.75 25.67
C ASP A 176 0.93 9.59 26.91
N THR A 177 1.39 10.16 28.01
CA THR A 177 0.51 10.64 29.08
C THR A 177 -0.09 11.96 28.62
N LYS A 178 -1.31 11.91 28.06
CA LYS A 178 -2.46 12.72 28.49
C LYS A 178 -3.72 12.33 27.72
#